data_AF-A0A3N1PZT7-F1
#
_entry.id   AF-A0A3N1PZT7-F1
#
_cell.length_a   1.000
_cell.length_b   1.000
_cell.length_c   1.000
_cell.angle_alpha   90.00
_cell.angle_beta   90.00
_cell.angle_gamma   90.00
#
_symmetry.space_group_name_H-M   'P 1'
#
loop_
_entity.id
_entity.type
_entity.pdbx_description
1 polymer ?
#
loop_
_entity_poly.entity_id
_entity_poly.type
_entity_poly.pdbx_seq_one_letter_code
_entity_poly.pdbx_strand_id
1 'polypeptide(L)' 'MDHLAVSNWMFQCVNSGEDNDQPDPPTPVPRPGVKDEDEEGRDEDSPTEDAAEAVSPGALARFFG' A
#
# COMPACT_ATOMS: atom_id res chain seq x y z
N MET A 1 -0.43 3.16 3.82
CA MET A 1 -0.51 4.63 3.80
C MET A 1 0.79 5.18 4.35
N ASP A 2 1.58 5.88 3.52
CA ASP A 2 2.88 6.44 3.92
C ASP A 2 2.68 7.80 4.62
N HIS A 3 2.72 7.77 5.95
CA HIS A 3 2.50 8.96 6.77
C HIS A 3 3.57 10.04 6.60
N LEU A 4 4.80 9.68 6.20
CA LEU A 4 5.87 10.65 5.99
C LEU A 4 5.65 11.39 4.68
N ALA A 5 5.33 10.67 3.60
CA ALA A 5 4.98 11.29 2.32
C ALA A 5 3.80 12.26 2.45
N VAL A 6 2.79 11.88 3.23
CA VAL A 6 1.60 12.72 3.49
C VAL A 6 1.96 13.96 4.30
N SER A 7 2.80 13.82 5.31
CA SER A 7 3.21 14.96 6.15
C SER A 7 4.04 15.97 5.37
N ASN A 8 4.95 15.50 4.51
CA ASN A 8 5.74 16.35 3.63
C ASN A 8 4.88 17.06 2.58
N TRP A 9 3.89 16.38 2.02
CA TRP A 9 2.92 16.98 1.10
C TRP A 9 2.09 18.08 1.77
N MET A 10 1.54 17.82 2.97
CA MET A 10 0.80 18.84 3.73
C MET A 10 1.67 20.06 4.05
N PHE A 11 2.95 19.85 4.40
CA PHE A 11 3.89 20.93 4.61
C PHE A 11 4.10 21.76 3.34
N GLN A 12 4.26 21.11 2.18
CA GLN A 12 4.37 21.82 0.91
C GLN A 12 3.11 22.64 0.61
N CYS A 13 1.92 22.04 0.71
CA CYS A 13 0.65 22.74 0.48
C CYS A 13 0.51 24.02 1.31
N VAL A 14 0.94 24.00 2.59
CA VAL A 14 0.85 25.15 3.49
C VAL A 14 1.91 26.22 3.19
N ASN A 15 3.06 25.83 2.64
CA ASN A 15 4.18 26.75 2.36
C ASN A 15 4.27 27.17 0.90
N SER A 16 3.42 26.63 0.01
CA SER A 16 3.26 27.10 -1.36
C SER A 16 2.66 28.51 -1.37
N GLY A 17 3.22 29.40 -2.20
CA GLY A 17 2.69 30.76 -2.35
C GLY A 17 1.28 30.77 -2.97
N GLU A 18 0.51 31.82 -2.70
CA GLU A 18 -0.91 31.95 -3.09
C GLU A 18 -1.18 31.74 -4.59
N ASP A 19 -0.22 32.10 -5.46
CA ASP A 19 -0.31 31.95 -6.90
C ASP A 19 0.23 30.60 -7.43
N ASN A 20 0.70 29.70 -6.57
CA ASN A 20 1.22 28.39 -6.99
C ASN A 20 0.15 27.31 -6.91
N ASP A 21 0.12 26.46 -7.93
CA ASP A 21 -0.72 25.27 -7.92
C ASP A 21 -0.35 24.36 -6.74
N GLN A 22 -1.38 23.82 -6.09
CA GLN A 22 -1.21 22.90 -4.98
C GLN A 22 -0.71 21.54 -5.51
N PRO A 23 0.33 20.94 -4.90
CA PRO A 23 0.91 19.70 -5.42
C PRO A 23 -0.06 18.52 -5.34
N ASP A 24 0.10 17.54 -6.23
CA ASP A 24 -0.71 16.32 -6.24
C ASP A 24 -0.51 15.50 -4.95
N PRO A 25 -1.58 14.87 -4.42
CA PRO A 25 -1.48 14.05 -3.22
C PRO A 25 -0.63 12.80 -3.46
N PRO A 26 0.15 12.35 -2.46
CA PRO A 26 1.02 11.18 -2.61
C PRO A 26 0.21 9.90 -2.74
N THR A 27 0.65 9.01 -3.64
CA THR A 27 0.04 7.69 -3.81
C THR A 27 0.38 6.76 -2.64
N PRO A 28 -0.57 5.95 -2.15
CA PRO A 28 -0.27 4.94 -1.15
C PRO A 28 0.75 3.93 -1.67
N VAL A 29 1.80 3.67 -0.88
CA VAL A 29 2.79 2.64 -1.22
C VAL A 29 2.12 1.25 -1.12
N PRO A 30 2.18 0.42 -2.17
CA PRO A 30 1.63 -0.93 -2.13
C PRO A 30 2.31 -1.77 -1.05
N ARG A 31 1.51 -2.54 -0.32
CA ARG A 31 2.06 -3.51 0.64
C ARG A 31 2.76 -4.62 -0.14
N PRO A 32 4.01 -5.00 0.18
CA PRO A 32 4.68 -6.12 -0.47
C PRO A 32 3.80 -7.39 -0.43
N GLY A 33 3.50 -7.97 -1.61
CA GLY A 33 2.63 -9.14 -1.77
C GLY A 33 1.16 -8.84 -2.08
N VAL A 34 0.74 -7.57 -2.06
CA VAL A 34 -0.60 -7.12 -2.46
C VAL A 34 -0.42 -6.19 -3.65
N LYS A 35 -0.87 -6.60 -4.84
CA LYS A 35 -1.08 -5.64 -5.94
C LYS A 35 -2.29 -4.82 -5.55
N ASP A 36 -2.11 -3.53 -5.29
CA ASP A 36 -3.24 -2.60 -5.22
C ASP A 36 -3.81 -2.46 -6.64
N GLU A 37 -5.09 -2.79 -6.81
CA GLU A 37 -5.85 -2.70 -8.06
C GLU A 37 -6.49 -1.32 -8.27
N ASP A 38 -6.06 -0.31 -7.53
CA ASP A 38 -6.61 1.04 -7.62
C ASP A 38 -5.95 1.89 -8.73
N GLU A 39 -5.78 1.28 -9.91
CA GLU A 39 -5.64 2.00 -11.18
C GLU A 39 -6.80 1.53 -12.08
N GLU A 40 -7.96 2.18 -11.88
CA GLU A 40 -9.16 2.13 -12.73
C GLU A 40 -9.78 0.75 -13.02
N GLY A 41 -10.46 0.14 -12.04
CA GLY A 41 -11.36 -0.97 -12.35
C GLY A 41 -11.87 -1.72 -11.13
N ARG A 42 -13.18 -1.65 -10.91
CA ARG A 42 -13.89 -2.59 -10.04
C ARG A 42 -13.73 -3.99 -10.68
N ASP A 43 -12.86 -4.84 -10.15
CA ASP A 43 -12.91 -6.28 -10.40
C ASP A 43 -12.56 -7.04 -9.12
N GLU A 44 -13.63 -7.41 -8.42
CA GLU A 44 -13.82 -8.67 -7.70
C GLU A 44 -12.76 -9.78 -7.92
N ASP A 45 -11.71 -9.85 -7.11
CA ASP A 45 -11.01 -11.12 -6.83
C ASP A 45 -10.62 -11.27 -5.34
N SER A 46 -11.18 -12.29 -4.73
CA SER A 46 -10.99 -12.64 -3.31
C SER A 46 -9.66 -13.37 -3.11
N PRO A 47 -8.99 -13.27 -1.94
CA PRO A 47 -7.74 -14.00 -1.72
C PRO A 47 -7.97 -15.51 -1.85
N THR A 48 -7.24 -16.10 -2.81
CA THR A 48 -7.21 -17.52 -3.15
C THR A 48 -6.73 -18.33 -1.95
N GLU A 49 -7.36 -19.49 -1.73
CA GLU A 49 -7.23 -20.38 -0.56
C GLU A 49 -5.80 -20.92 -0.27
N ASP A 50 -4.82 -20.61 -1.12
CA ASP A 50 -3.42 -21.10 -1.07
C ASP A 50 -2.61 -20.49 0.10
N ALA A 51 -2.97 -19.29 0.57
CA ALA A 51 -2.25 -18.63 1.66
C ALA A 51 -2.35 -19.37 3.00
N ALA A 52 -3.39 -20.18 3.22
CA ALA A 52 -3.58 -20.94 4.45
C ALA A 52 -2.64 -22.15 4.55
N GLU A 53 -2.25 -22.75 3.42
CA GLU A 53 -1.33 -23.89 3.40
C GLU A 53 0.11 -23.46 3.68
N ALA A 54 0.49 -22.27 3.17
CA ALA A 54 1.81 -21.67 3.34
C ALA A 54 2.19 -21.40 4.81
N VAL A 55 1.21 -21.15 5.70
CA VAL A 55 1.43 -20.85 7.13
C VAL A 55 0.96 -22.00 8.04
N SER A 56 0.87 -23.21 7.49
CA SER A 56 0.46 -24.38 8.28
C SER A 56 1.51 -24.77 9.34
N PRO A 57 1.11 -25.38 10.47
CA PRO A 57 2.06 -25.84 11.49
C PRO A 57 3.12 -26.81 10.95
N GLY A 58 2.76 -27.63 9.96
CA GLY A 58 3.69 -28.54 9.27
C GLY A 58 4.69 -27.83 8.36
N ALA A 59 4.36 -26.66 7.82
CA ALA A 59 5.30 -25.83 7.08
C ALA A 59 6.31 -25.15 8.02
N LEU A 60 5.83 -24.62 9.15
CA LEU A 60 6.67 -24.00 10.18
C LEU A 60 7.68 -24.99 10.79
N ALA A 61 7.23 -26.22 11.09
CA ALA A 61 8.11 -27.26 11.63
C ALA A 61 9.24 -27.66 10.68
N ARG A 62 9.03 -27.58 9.35
CA ARG A 62 10.07 -27.86 8.34
C ARG A 62 11.03 -26.70 8.13
N PHE A 63 10.61 -25.47 8.43
CA PHE A 63 11.45 -24.29 8.29
C PHE A 63 12.42 -24.13 9.46
N PHE A 64 11.98 -24.43 10.69
CA PHE A 64 12.78 -24.26 11.92
C PHE A 64 13.45 -25.53 12.44
N GLY A 65 13.20 -26.69 11.83
CA GLY A 65 13.87 -27.96 12.13
C GLY A 65 15.12 -28.14 11.30
#